data_AF-A0A9D6G3G0-F1
#
_entry.id   AF-A0A9D6G3G0-F1
#
_cell.length_a   1.000
_cell.length_b   1.000
_cell.length_c   1.000
_cell.angle_alpha   90.00
_cell.angle_beta   90.00
_cell.angle_gamma   90.00
#
_symmetry.space_group_name_H-M   'P 1'
#
loop_
_entity.id
_entity.type
_entity.pdbx_description
1 polymer ?
#
loop_
_entity_poly.entity_id
_entity_poly.type
_entity_poly.pdbx_seq_one_letter_code
_entity_poly.pdbx_strand_id
1 'polypeptide(L)'
;MSSVFEPATSGRSKCRGCGRPIQSQELRFGERLPNPFGEGEMTLWFHPACAAYKRPDPLLQALGETLDTIPDRERLERAARSTLAHRRLPRIDGAERSPSGQAKCRSCREPIGRGSWRIRLVFYEEGLFSPGGFVHLGCRKAYFETDDVLDQLLHFSPALSEGEREELKRACGSGANSAPPSQS
;
A
#
# COMPACT_ATOMS: atom_id res chain seq x y z
N MET A 1 -12.86 17.52 -5.12
CA MET A 1 -12.89 16.71 -3.89
C MET A 1 -11.94 17.37 -2.91
N SER A 2 -12.43 17.81 -1.75
CA SER A 2 -11.58 18.46 -0.75
C SER A 2 -10.87 17.41 0.10
N SER A 3 -9.59 17.61 0.36
CA SER A 3 -8.80 16.78 1.28
C SER A 3 -8.22 17.64 2.40
N VAL A 4 -7.99 17.06 3.57
CA VAL A 4 -7.57 17.80 4.77
C VAL A 4 -6.54 17.03 5.60
N PHE A 5 -5.62 17.76 6.22
CA PHE A 5 -4.77 17.24 7.30
C PHE A 5 -5.24 17.82 8.63
N GLU A 6 -5.44 16.96 9.62
CA GLU A 6 -5.81 17.38 10.97
C GLU A 6 -5.33 16.39 12.03
N PRO A 7 -5.09 16.82 13.28
CA PRO A 7 -4.98 15.91 14.41
C PRO A 7 -6.30 15.17 14.61
N ALA A 8 -6.25 13.86 14.86
CA ALA A 8 -7.44 13.08 15.09
C ALA A 8 -8.19 13.55 16.35
N THR A 9 -9.46 13.91 16.19
CA THR A 9 -10.32 14.36 17.30
C THR A 9 -10.60 13.27 18.33
N SER A 10 -10.45 11.99 17.96
CA SER A 10 -10.54 10.83 18.85
C SER A 10 -9.82 9.62 18.24
N GLY A 11 -9.52 8.62 19.05
CA GLY A 11 -8.91 7.35 18.61
C GLY A 11 -9.86 6.36 17.91
N ARG A 12 -11.06 6.79 17.50
CA ARG A 12 -12.11 5.90 16.94
C ARG A 12 -11.98 5.67 15.44
N SER A 13 -11.25 6.52 14.72
CA SER A 13 -11.04 6.35 13.28
C SER A 13 -10.10 5.19 12.97
N LYS A 14 -10.42 4.40 11.94
CA LYS A 14 -9.52 3.38 11.39
C LYS A 14 -8.96 3.87 10.07
N CYS A 15 -7.65 3.74 9.88
CA CYS A 15 -6.99 4.07 8.64
C CYS A 15 -7.51 3.17 7.52
N ARG A 16 -8.05 3.76 6.46
CA ARG A 16 -8.62 3.03 5.32
C ARG A 16 -7.57 2.28 4.50
N GLY A 17 -6.30 2.71 4.56
CA GLY A 17 -5.20 2.10 3.82
C GLY A 17 -4.57 0.87 4.47
N CYS A 18 -4.56 0.77 5.81
CA CYS A 18 -3.96 -0.39 6.52
C CYS A 18 -4.86 -1.05 7.57
N GLY A 19 -6.08 -0.55 7.78
CA GLY A 19 -7.06 -1.10 8.72
C GLY A 19 -6.78 -0.84 10.21
N ARG A 20 -5.61 -0.29 10.56
CA ARG A 20 -5.22 -0.02 11.95
C ARG A 20 -5.92 1.22 12.52
N PRO A 21 -6.17 1.29 13.84
CA PRO A 21 -6.66 2.50 14.49
C PRO A 21 -5.70 3.68 14.29
N ILE A 22 -6.26 4.88 14.15
CA ILE A 22 -5.55 6.17 14.19
C ILE A 22 -5.76 6.72 15.61
N GLN A 23 -4.69 7.01 16.33
CA GLN A 23 -4.78 7.44 17.74
C GLN A 23 -5.29 8.87 17.87
N SER A 24 -5.85 9.19 19.04
CA SER A 24 -6.24 10.58 19.34
C SER A 24 -5.03 11.52 19.23
N GLN A 25 -5.24 12.70 18.67
CA GLN A 25 -4.20 13.71 18.40
C GLN A 25 -3.14 13.32 17.36
N GLU A 26 -3.14 12.09 16.85
CA GLU A 26 -2.28 11.69 15.75
C GLU A 26 -2.71 12.40 14.47
N LEU A 27 -1.75 12.92 13.70
CA LEU A 27 -2.04 13.54 12.41
C LEU A 27 -2.64 12.51 11.46
N ARG A 28 -3.78 12.87 10.85
CA ARG A 28 -4.46 12.06 9.83
C ARG A 28 -4.75 12.87 8.58
N PHE A 29 -4.83 12.15 7.47
CA PHE A 29 -5.28 12.65 6.18
C PHE A 29 -6.74 12.22 5.95
N GLY A 30 -7.60 13.18 5.63
CA GLY A 30 -9.00 12.97 5.30
C GLY A 30 -9.27 13.27 3.83
N GLU A 31 -9.82 12.32 3.10
CA GLU A 31 -10.28 12.51 1.72
C GLU A 31 -11.81 12.52 1.69
N ARG A 32 -12.42 13.62 1.22
CA ARG A 32 -13.88 13.70 1.06
C ARG A 32 -14.33 13.14 -0.28
N LEU A 33 -15.30 12.24 -0.24
CA LEU A 33 -15.89 11.56 -1.38
C LEU A 33 -17.42 11.61 -1.29
N PRO A 34 -18.14 11.56 -2.42
CA PRO A 34 -19.58 11.32 -2.41
C PRO A 34 -19.91 10.06 -1.60
N ASN A 35 -20.98 10.10 -0.82
CA ASN A 35 -21.42 8.95 -0.05
C ASN A 35 -22.11 7.93 -0.98
N PRO A 36 -21.58 6.70 -1.16
CA PRO A 36 -22.23 5.69 -2.00
C PRO A 36 -23.54 5.14 -1.41
N PHE A 37 -23.85 5.43 -0.14
CA PHE A 37 -25.02 4.90 0.57
C PHE A 37 -26.12 5.93 0.84
N GLY A 38 -26.00 7.16 0.31
CA GLY A 38 -27.01 8.20 0.51
C GLY A 38 -26.56 9.58 0.05
N GLU A 39 -27.32 10.61 0.43
CA GLU A 39 -26.97 11.99 0.11
C GLU A 39 -25.79 12.48 0.97
N GLY A 40 -24.98 13.38 0.39
CA GLY A 40 -23.86 14.04 1.08
C GLY A 40 -22.49 13.43 0.81
N GLU A 41 -21.50 13.84 1.61
CA GLU A 41 -20.11 13.40 1.51
C GLU A 41 -19.72 12.54 2.71
N MET A 42 -18.77 11.63 2.51
CA MET A 42 -18.07 10.93 3.57
C MET A 42 -16.58 11.26 3.53
N THR A 43 -15.94 11.26 4.71
CA THR A 43 -14.49 11.42 4.81
C THR A 43 -13.84 10.07 5.09
N LEU A 44 -12.92 9.66 4.22
CA LEU A 44 -12.06 8.52 4.45
C LEU A 44 -10.78 8.97 5.16
N TRP A 45 -10.51 8.37 6.32
CA TRP A 45 -9.34 8.70 7.12
C TRP A 45 -8.18 7.76 6.85
N PHE A 46 -6.98 8.31 6.77
CA PHE A 46 -5.73 7.59 6.54
C PHE A 46 -4.64 8.13 7.48
N HIS A 47 -3.69 7.27 7.85
CA HIS A 47 -2.38 7.77 8.24
C HIS A 47 -1.75 8.47 7.01
N PRO A 48 -1.03 9.60 7.17
CA PRO A 48 -0.40 10.30 6.04
C PRO A 48 0.47 9.40 5.16
N ALA A 49 1.28 8.53 5.75
CA ALA A 49 2.10 7.57 5.00
C ALA A 49 1.26 6.53 4.23
N CYS A 50 0.14 6.08 4.80
CA CYS A 50 -0.77 5.17 4.09
C CYS A 50 -1.42 5.86 2.88
N ALA A 51 -1.80 7.13 3.02
CA ALA A 51 -2.34 7.93 1.93
C ALA A 51 -1.27 8.16 0.84
N ALA A 52 -0.01 8.43 1.21
CA ALA A 52 1.08 8.57 0.23
C ALA A 52 1.27 7.32 -0.64
N TYR A 53 1.02 6.12 -0.11
CA TYR A 53 1.12 4.90 -0.90
C TYR A 53 -0.17 4.48 -1.60
N LYS A 54 -1.35 4.71 -0.99
CA LYS A 54 -2.61 4.23 -1.55
C LYS A 54 -3.34 5.30 -2.37
N ARG A 55 -3.29 6.54 -1.93
CA ARG A 55 -4.00 7.71 -2.49
C ARG A 55 -3.03 8.88 -2.73
N PRO A 56 -2.01 8.71 -3.59
CA PRO A 56 -0.97 9.70 -3.75
C PRO A 56 -1.44 11.01 -4.41
N ASP A 57 -2.35 11.00 -5.39
CA ASP A 57 -2.83 12.26 -6.00
C ASP A 57 -3.58 13.15 -4.99
N PRO A 58 -4.61 12.64 -4.26
CA PRO A 58 -5.30 13.46 -3.25
C PRO A 58 -4.36 13.96 -2.15
N LEU A 59 -3.38 13.15 -1.75
CA LEU A 59 -2.40 13.56 -0.75
C LEU A 59 -1.51 14.69 -1.26
N LEU A 60 -0.94 14.58 -2.46
CA LEU A 60 -0.08 15.63 -3.03
C LEU A 60 -0.84 16.93 -3.23
N GLN A 61 -2.09 16.87 -3.68
CA GLN A 61 -2.95 18.04 -3.78
C GLN A 61 -3.12 18.72 -2.41
N ALA A 62 -3.51 17.95 -1.39
CA ALA A 62 -3.71 18.48 -0.05
C ALA A 62 -2.43 19.05 0.57
N LEU A 63 -1.28 18.42 0.32
CA LEU A 63 0.01 18.95 0.76
C LEU A 63 0.28 20.29 0.08
N GLY A 64 0.02 20.44 -1.21
CA GLY A 64 0.20 21.70 -1.93
C GLY A 64 -0.71 22.84 -1.42
N GLU A 65 -1.90 22.51 -0.91
CA GLU A 65 -2.87 23.48 -0.39
C GLU A 65 -2.68 23.80 1.10
N THR A 66 -2.08 22.88 1.87
CA THR A 66 -1.84 23.06 3.31
C THR A 66 -0.71 24.05 3.58
N LEU A 67 -1.04 25.15 4.28
CA LEU A 67 -0.07 26.17 4.72
C LEU A 67 0.65 25.80 6.03
N ASP A 68 0.04 24.96 6.86
CA ASP A 68 0.60 24.54 8.13
C ASP A 68 1.80 23.59 7.98
N THR A 69 2.64 23.53 9.01
CA THR A 69 3.76 22.60 9.05
C THR A 69 3.27 21.16 9.21
N ILE A 70 3.50 20.34 8.19
CA ILE A 70 3.22 18.90 8.23
C ILE A 70 4.51 18.14 8.58
N PRO A 71 4.52 17.35 9.67
CA PRO A 71 5.62 16.45 9.97
C PRO A 71 5.93 15.52 8.78
N ASP A 72 7.21 15.28 8.52
CA ASP A 72 7.68 14.41 7.44
C ASP A 72 7.18 14.80 6.03
N ARG A 73 6.79 16.06 5.79
CA ARG A 73 6.25 16.52 4.49
C ARG A 73 7.06 16.06 3.29
N GLU A 74 8.37 16.30 3.30
CA GLU A 74 9.26 15.91 2.19
C GLU A 74 9.26 14.40 1.94
N ARG A 75 9.18 13.60 3.01
CA ARG A 75 9.12 12.14 2.92
C ARG A 75 7.78 11.69 2.35
N LEU A 76 6.68 12.30 2.78
CA LEU A 76 5.34 12.03 2.25
C LEU A 76 5.24 12.38 0.76
N GLU A 77 5.73 13.54 0.35
CA GLU A 77 5.75 13.97 -1.05
C GLU A 77 6.58 13.03 -1.91
N ARG A 78 7.78 12.65 -1.44
CA ARG A 78 8.64 11.70 -2.14
C ARG A 78 7.96 10.35 -2.32
N ALA A 79 7.40 9.79 -1.25
CA ALA A 79 6.68 8.52 -1.30
C ALA A 79 5.49 8.57 -2.27
N ALA A 80 4.71 9.65 -2.25
CA ALA A 80 3.57 9.82 -3.14
C ALA A 80 3.97 9.97 -4.61
N ARG A 81 5.00 10.79 -4.90
CA ARG A 81 5.54 10.95 -6.26
C ARG A 81 6.12 9.66 -6.82
N SER A 82 6.90 8.92 -6.03
CA SER A 82 7.42 7.60 -6.44
C SER A 82 6.30 6.61 -6.69
N THR A 83 5.23 6.65 -5.89
CA THR A 83 4.05 5.80 -6.10
C THR A 83 3.32 6.15 -7.40
N LEU A 84 3.16 7.43 -7.71
CA LEU A 84 2.50 7.89 -8.95
C LEU A 84 3.25 7.55 -10.22
N ALA A 85 4.58 7.43 -10.15
CA ALA A 85 5.39 7.03 -11.30
C ALA A 85 4.97 5.67 -11.87
N HIS A 86 4.29 4.82 -11.08
CA HIS A 86 3.91 3.47 -11.49
C HIS A 86 2.46 3.14 -11.08
N ARG A 87 1.57 3.07 -12.08
CA ARG A 87 0.10 2.89 -11.91
C ARG A 87 -0.35 1.75 -11.01
N ARG A 88 0.47 0.71 -10.81
CA ARG A 88 0.10 -0.48 -10.02
C ARG A 88 0.61 -0.44 -8.58
N LEU A 89 1.51 0.48 -8.22
CA LEU A 89 2.05 0.57 -6.85
C LEU A 89 0.98 0.83 -5.79
N PRO A 90 -0.07 1.67 -6.02
CA PRO A 90 -1.14 1.83 -5.04
C PRO A 90 -1.88 0.54 -4.65
N ARG A 91 -1.72 -0.53 -5.43
CA ARG A 91 -2.34 -1.83 -5.17
C ARG A 91 -1.59 -2.65 -4.12
N ILE A 92 -0.35 -2.32 -3.78
CA ILE A 92 0.45 -3.12 -2.85
C ILE A 92 -0.17 -3.09 -1.46
N ASP A 93 -0.48 -4.27 -0.92
CA ASP A 93 -1.08 -4.46 0.41
C ASP A 93 -0.22 -5.35 1.33
N GLY A 94 1.09 -5.21 1.17
CA GLY A 94 2.09 -5.93 1.94
C GLY A 94 2.52 -7.25 1.29
N ALA A 95 3.34 -7.98 2.02
CA ALA A 95 3.89 -9.28 1.66
C ALA A 95 3.64 -10.28 2.78
N GLU A 96 3.53 -11.55 2.40
CA GLU A 96 3.41 -12.66 3.32
C GLU A 96 3.98 -13.94 2.71
N ARG A 97 4.27 -14.92 3.56
CA ARG A 97 4.52 -16.30 3.12
C ARG A 97 3.20 -16.94 2.73
N SER A 98 3.16 -17.61 1.59
CA SER A 98 1.93 -18.26 1.13
C SER A 98 1.52 -19.39 2.08
N PRO A 99 0.36 -19.32 2.75
CA PRO A 99 -0.10 -20.36 3.67
C PRO A 99 -0.59 -21.61 2.93
N SER A 100 -0.76 -21.54 1.60
CA SER A 100 -1.18 -22.67 0.75
C SER A 100 -0.55 -22.55 -0.65
N GLY A 101 -0.75 -23.56 -1.51
CA GLY A 101 -0.30 -23.57 -2.91
C GLY A 101 -1.37 -23.15 -3.93
N GLN A 102 -2.52 -22.66 -3.48
CA GLN A 102 -3.71 -22.50 -4.33
C GLN A 102 -3.78 -21.17 -5.09
N ALA A 103 -3.10 -20.14 -4.59
CA ALA A 103 -3.12 -18.83 -5.23
C ALA A 103 -2.34 -18.86 -6.55
N LYS A 104 -2.84 -18.18 -7.57
CA LYS A 104 -2.12 -17.93 -8.83
C LYS A 104 -1.62 -16.50 -8.89
N CYS A 105 -0.41 -16.32 -9.40
CA CYS A 105 0.20 -15.00 -9.56
C CYS A 105 -0.53 -14.21 -10.65
N ARG A 106 -0.87 -12.96 -10.38
CA ARG A 106 -1.55 -12.09 -11.37
C ARG A 106 -0.65 -11.60 -12.50
N SER A 107 0.66 -11.77 -12.38
CA SER A 107 1.63 -11.40 -13.41
C SER A 107 1.81 -12.53 -14.43
N CYS A 108 2.33 -13.69 -13.99
CA CYS A 108 2.65 -14.82 -14.86
C CYS A 108 1.56 -15.90 -14.94
N ARG A 109 0.50 -15.83 -14.10
CA ARG A 109 -0.58 -16.83 -13.99
C ARG A 109 -0.20 -18.19 -13.41
N GLU A 110 1.05 -18.38 -13.04
CA GLU A 110 1.53 -19.62 -12.40
C GLU A 110 1.14 -19.73 -10.91
N PRO A 111 1.02 -20.96 -10.37
CA PRO A 111 0.78 -21.19 -8.94
C PRO A 111 1.86 -20.56 -8.04
N ILE A 112 1.44 -20.11 -6.86
CA ILE A 112 2.31 -19.59 -5.81
C ILE A 112 2.49 -20.70 -4.77
N GLY A 113 3.69 -21.30 -4.71
CA GLY A 113 3.97 -22.40 -3.80
C GLY A 113 3.81 -22.03 -2.31
N ARG A 114 3.39 -23.00 -1.49
CA ARG A 114 3.33 -22.87 -0.02
C ARG A 114 4.70 -22.43 0.52
N GLY A 115 4.70 -21.49 1.45
CA GLY A 115 5.93 -20.93 2.04
C GLY A 115 6.71 -19.99 1.12
N SER A 116 6.32 -19.78 -0.14
CA SER A 116 6.95 -18.75 -0.98
C SER A 116 6.47 -17.34 -0.63
N TRP A 117 7.30 -16.32 -0.84
CA TRP A 117 6.89 -14.93 -0.69
C TRP A 117 5.90 -14.52 -1.79
N ARG A 118 4.80 -13.90 -1.37
CA ARG A 118 3.82 -13.28 -2.27
C ARG A 118 3.46 -11.87 -1.80
N ILE A 119 3.23 -11.00 -2.77
CA ILE A 119 2.74 -9.64 -2.56
C ILE A 119 1.23 -9.68 -2.62
N ARG A 120 0.57 -9.17 -1.58
CA ARG A 120 -0.89 -8.99 -1.55
C ARG A 120 -1.27 -7.75 -2.36
N LEU A 121 -2.36 -7.86 -3.09
CA LEU A 121 -2.91 -6.75 -3.85
C LEU A 121 -4.27 -6.34 -3.31
N VAL A 122 -4.59 -5.07 -3.49
CA VAL A 122 -5.94 -4.52 -3.35
C VAL A 122 -6.33 -3.72 -4.59
N PHE A 123 -7.63 -3.64 -4.85
CA PHE A 123 -8.23 -2.69 -5.78
C PHE A 123 -8.99 -1.64 -4.99
N TYR A 124 -8.95 -0.40 -5.49
CA TYR A 124 -9.63 0.73 -4.89
C TYR A 124 -10.73 1.21 -5.82
N GLU A 125 -11.97 1.09 -5.37
CA GLU A 125 -13.17 1.48 -6.10
C GLU A 125 -14.13 2.16 -5.11
N GLU A 126 -14.62 3.36 -5.44
CA GLU A 126 -15.66 4.08 -4.69
C GLU A 126 -15.45 4.15 -3.16
N GLY A 127 -14.21 4.37 -2.71
CA GLY A 127 -13.94 4.47 -1.27
C GLY A 127 -13.62 3.16 -0.55
N LEU A 128 -13.57 2.04 -1.27
CA LEU A 128 -13.34 0.72 -0.71
C LEU A 128 -12.07 0.08 -1.28
N PHE A 129 -11.25 -0.49 -0.40
CA PHE A 129 -10.17 -1.40 -0.79
C PHE A 129 -10.64 -2.84 -0.69
N SER A 130 -10.65 -3.55 -1.82
CA SER A 130 -11.04 -4.95 -1.91
C SER A 130 -9.83 -5.83 -2.26
N PRO A 131 -9.71 -7.06 -1.72
CA PRO A 131 -8.62 -7.97 -2.06
C PRO A 131 -8.50 -8.19 -3.58
N GLY A 132 -7.33 -7.89 -4.12
CA GLY A 132 -7.03 -7.95 -5.55
C GLY A 132 -6.29 -9.22 -5.98
N GLY A 133 -5.97 -10.13 -5.05
CA GLY A 133 -5.19 -11.35 -5.30
C GLY A 133 -3.71 -11.18 -4.95
N PHE A 134 -2.84 -11.95 -5.61
CA PHE A 134 -1.42 -12.04 -5.25
C PHE A 134 -0.49 -11.98 -6.46
N VAL A 135 0.75 -11.55 -6.23
CA VAL A 135 1.86 -11.59 -7.20
C VAL A 135 3.05 -12.26 -6.54
N HIS A 136 3.80 -13.13 -7.24
CA HIS A 136 5.07 -13.64 -6.71
C HIS A 136 6.01 -12.47 -6.40
N LEU A 137 6.81 -12.58 -5.34
CA LEU A 137 7.81 -11.55 -5.06
C LEU A 137 8.79 -11.31 -6.22
N GLY A 138 9.16 -12.37 -6.96
CA GLY A 138 10.03 -12.26 -8.14
C GLY A 138 9.34 -11.66 -9.38
N CYS A 139 8.00 -11.64 -9.43
CA CYS A 139 7.24 -11.05 -10.53
C CYS A 139 7.00 -9.55 -10.37
N ARG A 140 7.50 -8.94 -9.29
CA ARG A 140 7.23 -7.54 -8.94
C ARG A 140 7.66 -6.56 -10.03
N LYS A 141 8.85 -6.70 -10.64
CA LYS A 141 9.32 -5.82 -11.71
C LYS A 141 8.38 -5.82 -12.90
N ALA A 142 8.03 -7.02 -13.37
CA ALA A 142 7.12 -7.19 -14.50
C ALA A 142 5.71 -6.66 -14.20
N TYR A 143 5.23 -6.83 -12.97
CA TYR A 143 3.88 -6.40 -12.59
C TYR A 143 3.79 -4.91 -12.26
N PHE A 144 4.71 -4.36 -11.47
CA PHE A 144 4.68 -2.97 -11.01
C PHE A 144 5.47 -2.01 -11.92
N GLU A 145 6.17 -2.52 -12.93
CA GLU A 145 7.07 -1.76 -13.81
C GLU A 145 8.26 -1.14 -13.04
N THR A 146 8.51 -1.64 -11.83
CA THR A 146 9.64 -1.29 -10.96
C THR A 146 9.92 -2.38 -9.93
N ASP A 147 11.17 -2.45 -9.46
CA ASP A 147 11.59 -3.29 -8.32
C ASP A 147 11.55 -2.53 -6.98
N ASP A 148 11.40 -1.20 -7.01
CA ASP A 148 11.39 -0.35 -5.84
C ASP A 148 10.03 -0.39 -5.12
N VAL A 149 9.79 -1.51 -4.43
CA VAL A 149 8.53 -1.79 -3.73
C VAL A 149 8.73 -2.10 -2.24
N LEU A 150 9.97 -2.27 -1.79
CA LEU A 150 10.30 -2.83 -0.47
C LEU A 150 9.71 -2.02 0.68
N ASP A 151 9.78 -0.69 0.61
CA ASP A 151 9.23 0.19 1.65
C ASP A 151 7.71 0.03 1.79
N GLN A 152 7.00 -0.08 0.67
CA GLN A 152 5.55 -0.33 0.66
C GLN A 152 5.23 -1.71 1.22
N LEU A 153 5.99 -2.75 0.82
CA LEU A 153 5.82 -4.09 1.34
C LEU A 153 5.99 -4.11 2.86
N LEU A 154 7.07 -3.53 3.39
CA LEU A 154 7.32 -3.49 4.84
C LEU A 154 6.30 -2.65 5.60
N HIS A 155 5.83 -1.54 5.01
CA HIS A 155 4.83 -0.67 5.61
C HIS A 155 3.48 -1.37 5.80
N PHE A 156 3.02 -2.11 4.79
CA PHE A 156 1.75 -2.85 4.82
C PHE A 156 1.87 -4.29 5.34
N SER A 157 3.01 -4.64 5.93
CA SER A 157 3.22 -5.96 6.56
C SER A 157 3.59 -5.83 8.05
N PRO A 158 2.76 -5.17 8.87
CA PRO A 158 3.08 -4.93 10.28
C PRO A 158 3.24 -6.24 11.08
N ALA A 159 2.56 -7.31 10.66
CA ALA A 159 2.57 -8.60 11.35
C ALA A 159 3.83 -9.45 11.10
N LEU A 160 4.74 -9.05 10.20
CA LEU A 160 6.00 -9.77 10.01
C LEU A 160 6.94 -9.54 11.19
N SER A 161 7.49 -10.64 11.70
CA SER A 161 8.58 -10.62 12.67
C SER A 161 9.84 -9.96 12.09
N GLU A 162 10.78 -9.60 12.96
CA GLU A 162 12.05 -9.00 12.53
C GLU A 162 12.84 -9.94 11.60
N GLY A 163 12.89 -11.24 11.91
CA GLY A 163 13.51 -12.24 11.04
C GLY A 163 12.87 -12.32 9.66
N GLU A 164 11.54 -12.33 9.59
CA GLU A 164 10.80 -12.32 8.32
C GLU A 164 11.01 -11.04 7.52
N ARG A 165 11.12 -9.88 8.19
CA ARG A 165 11.44 -8.61 7.53
C ARG A 165 12.82 -8.67 6.89
N GLU A 166 13.82 -9.19 7.59
CA GLU A 166 15.17 -9.36 7.04
C GLU A 166 15.21 -10.37 5.89
N GLU A 167 14.46 -11.46 5.98
CA GLU A 167 14.30 -12.39 4.87
C GLU A 167 13.65 -11.74 3.64
N LEU A 168 12.60 -10.94 3.85
CA LEU A 168 11.91 -10.24 2.76
C LEU A 168 12.85 -9.22 2.09
N LYS A 169 13.63 -8.47 2.87
CA LYS A 169 14.66 -7.55 2.35
C LYS A 169 15.67 -8.28 1.48
N ARG A 170 16.23 -9.39 1.97
CA ARG A 170 17.15 -10.23 1.18
C ARG A 170 16.50 -10.75 -0.10
N ALA A 171 15.27 -11.26 -0.02
CA ALA A 171 14.56 -11.79 -1.18
C ALA A 171 14.23 -10.70 -2.23
N CYS A 172 13.99 -9.46 -1.80
CA CYS A 172 13.87 -8.32 -2.72
C CYS A 172 15.22 -8.01 -3.40
N GLY A 173 16.32 -8.03 -2.65
CA GLY A 173 17.67 -7.81 -3.19
C GLY A 173 18.14 -8.89 -4.17
N SER A 174 17.81 -10.16 -3.93
CA SER A 174 18.22 -11.30 -4.76
C SER A 174 17.40 -11.48 -6.05
N GLY A 175 16.20 -10.88 -6.13
CA GLY A 175 15.28 -11.03 -7.27
C GLY A 175 15.70 -10.37 -8.59
N ALA A 176 16.85 -9.69 -8.62
CA ALA A 176 17.44 -9.22 -9.88
C ALA A 176 17.99 -10.35 -10.76
N ASN A 177 18.13 -11.58 -10.25
CA ASN A 177 18.89 -12.65 -10.91
C ASN A 177 18.25 -14.04 -10.97
N SER A 178 16.95 -14.20 -10.68
CA SER A 178 16.29 -15.51 -10.74
C SER A 178 15.08 -15.50 -11.67
N ALA A 179 15.35 -15.76 -12.95
CA ALA A 179 14.37 -16.38 -13.84
C ALA A 179 13.89 -17.70 -13.21
N PRO A 180 12.61 -18.08 -13.36
CA PRO A 180 12.15 -19.38 -12.89
C PRO A 180 12.91 -20.50 -13.63
N PRO A 181 13.29 -21.61 -12.97
CA PRO A 181 13.84 -22.75 -13.68
C PRO A 181 12.78 -23.27 -14.66
N SER A 182 13.12 -23.25 -15.94
CA SER A 182 12.37 -23.94 -16.99
C SER A 182 12.38 -25.43 -16.67
N GLN A 183 11.23 -25.98 -16.30
CA GLN A 183 11.08 -27.43 -16.18
C GLN A 183 10.92 -27.98 -17.61
N SER A 184 11.92 -28.74 -18.05
CA SER A 184 11.84 -29.67 -19.17
C SER A 184 11.52 -31.06 -18.63
#